data_AF-A0A3M7HZK7-F1
#
_entry.id   AF-A0A3M7HZK7-F1
#
_cell.length_a   1.000
_cell.length_b   1.000
_cell.length_c   1.000
_cell.angle_alpha   90.00
_cell.angle_beta   90.00
_cell.angle_gamma   90.00
#
_symmetry.space_group_name_H-M   'P 1'
#
loop_
_entity.id
_entity.type
_entity.pdbx_description
1 polymer ?
#
loop_
_entity_poly.entity_id
_entity_poly.type
_entity_poly.pdbx_seq_one_letter_code
_entity_poly.pdbx_strand_id
1 'polypeptide(L)'
;MFYFTNIYVLAAFGTIGGSLFGFDISSMSAWVGADQYLDYFNRPDSDLQGGITASMSGGSFLGAIGAGFLADFLGRKQALQVACIVFVIGCAIVCSSQNVAQLVVGRF
;
A
#
# COMPACT_ATOMS: atom_id res chain seq x y z
N MET A 1 29.74 5.06 -5.11
CA MET A 1 28.71 4.03 -4.93
C MET A 1 28.79 3.54 -3.49
N PHE A 2 27.89 3.97 -2.60
CA PHE A 2 27.94 3.62 -1.17
C PHE A 2 27.55 2.14 -0.99
N TYR A 3 28.53 1.30 -0.69
CA TYR A 3 28.33 -0.11 -0.34
C TYR A 3 28.27 -0.21 1.18
N PHE A 4 27.05 -0.35 1.72
CA PHE A 4 26.87 -0.68 3.12
C PHE A 4 27.02 -2.20 3.29
N THR A 5 28.13 -2.63 3.89
CA THR A 5 28.45 -4.05 4.15
C THR A 5 27.75 -4.61 5.40
N ASN A 6 27.14 -3.75 6.21
CA ASN A 6 26.51 -4.17 7.47
C ASN A 6 25.09 -4.75 7.23
N ILE A 7 24.99 -6.08 7.38
CA ILE A 7 23.75 -6.86 7.24
C ILE A 7 22.60 -6.34 8.12
N TYR A 8 22.89 -5.83 9.32
CA TYR A 8 21.86 -5.28 10.20
C TYR A 8 21.20 -4.03 9.61
N VAL A 9 21.97 -3.16 8.95
CA VAL A 9 21.46 -1.94 8.32
C VAL A 9 20.64 -2.31 7.08
N LEU A 10 21.09 -3.28 6.30
CA LEU A 10 20.35 -3.76 5.11
C LEU A 10 19.02 -4.41 5.51
N ALA A 11 19.02 -5.21 6.57
CA ALA A 11 17.81 -5.82 7.13
C ALA A 11 16.86 -4.77 7.72
N ALA A 12 17.38 -3.72 8.38
CA ALA A 12 16.58 -2.60 8.86
C ALA A 12 15.85 -1.89 7.71
N PHE A 13 16.53 -1.59 6.60
CA PHE A 13 15.89 -0.98 5.43
C PHE A 13 14.82 -1.88 4.77
N GLY A 14 15.05 -3.20 4.73
CA GLY A 14 14.05 -4.14 4.23
C GLY A 14 12.82 -4.25 5.14
N THR A 15 13.03 -4.27 6.46
CA THR A 15 11.95 -4.37 7.45
C THR A 15 11.08 -3.11 7.50
N ILE A 16 11.65 -1.92 7.26
CA ILE A 16 10.88 -0.67 7.14
C ILE A 16 9.77 -0.80 6.09
N GLY A 17 10.04 -1.46 4.95
CA GLY A 17 9.02 -1.70 3.92
C GLY A 17 7.87 -2.57 4.43
N GLY A 18 8.18 -3.63 5.16
CA GLY A 18 7.17 -4.50 5.79
C GLY A 18 6.37 -3.79 6.89
N SER A 19 7.04 -2.95 7.69
CA SER A 19 6.38 -2.11 8.70
C SER A 19 5.43 -1.09 8.07
N LEU A 20 5.80 -0.50 6.93
CA LEU A 20 4.96 0.44 6.19
C LEU A 20 3.67 -0.23 5.70
N PHE A 21 3.78 -1.45 5.18
CA PHE A 21 2.63 -2.24 4.75
C PHE A 21 1.68 -2.55 5.91
N GLY A 22 2.21 -2.98 7.06
CA GLY A 22 1.41 -3.21 8.26
C GLY A 22 0.76 -1.95 8.82
N PHE A 23 1.46 -0.82 8.76
CA PHE A 23 0.92 0.48 9.17
C PHE A 23 -0.26 0.91 8.29
N ASP A 24 -0.17 0.74 6.96
CA ASP A 24 -1.25 1.12 6.06
C ASP A 24 -2.53 0.29 6.29
N ILE A 25 -2.39 -1.02 6.52
CA ILE A 25 -3.52 -1.90 6.89
C ILE A 25 -4.16 -1.43 8.20
N SER A 26 -3.33 -1.20 9.22
CA SER A 26 -3.83 -0.85 10.55
C SER A 26 -4.48 0.53 10.58
N SER A 27 -3.99 1.47 9.77
CA SER A 27 -4.54 2.83 9.69
C SER A 27 -5.99 2.83 9.21
N MET A 28 -6.35 1.95 8.26
CA MET A 28 -7.72 1.88 7.73
C MET A 28 -8.76 1.47 8.76
N SER A 29 -8.41 0.58 9.70
CA SER A 29 -9.31 0.18 10.78
C SER A 29 -9.71 1.36 11.67
N ALA A 30 -8.87 2.40 11.78
CA ALA A 30 -9.18 3.61 12.54
C ALA A 30 -10.13 4.56 11.78
N TRP A 31 -10.02 4.63 10.45
CA TRP A 31 -10.83 5.51 9.61
C TRP A 31 -12.20 4.93 9.26
N VAL A 32 -12.30 3.61 9.12
CA VAL A 32 -13.55 2.88 8.81
C VAL A 32 -14.69 3.18 9.82
N GLY A 33 -14.34 3.46 11.08
CA GLY A 33 -15.29 3.80 12.14
C GLY A 33 -15.41 5.30 12.47
N ALA A 34 -14.73 6.18 11.75
CA ALA A 34 -14.75 7.62 12.05
C ALA A 34 -16.02 8.28 11.49
N ASP A 35 -16.73 9.05 12.31
CA ASP A 35 -17.94 9.78 11.90
C ASP A 35 -17.70 10.71 10.70
N GLN A 36 -16.51 11.30 10.61
CA GLN A 36 -16.09 12.13 9.47
C GLN A 36 -15.99 11.34 8.15
N TYR A 37 -15.68 10.05 8.19
CA TYR A 37 -15.64 9.19 7.01
C TYR A 37 -17.05 8.77 6.58
N LEU A 38 -17.93 8.53 7.55
CA LEU A 38 -19.33 8.17 7.34
C LEU A 38 -20.15 9.34 6.77
N ASP A 39 -19.94 10.56 7.25
CA ASP A 39 -20.61 11.76 6.74
C ASP A 39 -20.09 12.18 5.35
N TYR A 40 -18.79 12.05 5.10
CA TYR A 40 -18.20 12.42 3.81
C TYR A 40 -18.60 11.44 2.68
N PHE A 41 -18.80 10.16 3.01
CA PHE A 41 -19.20 9.14 2.04
C PHE A 41 -20.68 8.76 2.08
N ASN A 42 -21.54 9.56 2.74
CA ASN A 42 -23.00 9.33 2.77
C ASN A 42 -23.38 7.93 3.28
N ARG A 43 -22.77 7.48 4.38
CA ARG A 43 -22.98 6.14 4.97
C ARG A 43 -22.76 5.01 3.95
N PRO A 44 -21.51 4.75 3.54
CA PRO A 44 -21.22 3.64 2.64
C PRO A 44 -21.68 2.33 3.28
N ASP A 45 -22.41 1.53 2.49
CA ASP A 45 -22.93 0.23 2.89
C ASP A 45 -21.79 -0.72 3.32
N SER A 46 -22.08 -1.71 4.17
CA SER A 46 -21.04 -2.61 4.73
C SER A 46 -20.27 -3.33 3.62
N ASP A 47 -20.92 -3.60 2.50
CA ASP A 47 -20.33 -4.20 1.29
C ASP A 47 -19.27 -3.29 0.64
N LEU A 48 -19.44 -1.97 0.67
CA LEU A 48 -18.48 -1.02 0.11
C LEU A 48 -17.23 -0.89 0.99
N GLN A 49 -17.38 -0.88 2.32
CA GLN A 49 -16.23 -0.92 3.23
C GLN A 49 -15.44 -2.24 3.09
N GLY A 50 -16.15 -3.36 2.95
CA GLY A 50 -15.55 -4.65 2.64
C GLY A 50 -14.80 -4.65 1.31
N GLY A 51 -15.38 -4.03 0.28
CA GLY A 51 -14.74 -3.85 -1.03
C GLY A 51 -13.44 -3.03 -0.99
N ILE A 52 -13.41 -1.94 -0.21
CA ILE A 52 -12.22 -1.09 -0.04
C ILE A 52 -11.09 -1.82 0.70
N THR A 53 -11.42 -2.60 1.72
CA THR A 53 -10.42 -3.40 2.44
C THR A 53 -9.96 -4.62 1.63
N ALA A 54 -10.85 -5.21 0.84
CA ALA A 54 -10.52 -6.31 -0.05
C ALA A 54 -9.66 -5.88 -1.25
N SER A 55 -9.84 -4.66 -1.77
CA SER A 55 -9.06 -4.17 -2.92
C SER A 55 -7.56 -4.13 -2.62
N MET A 56 -7.17 -3.77 -1.40
CA MET A 56 -5.78 -3.82 -0.94
C MET A 56 -5.22 -5.25 -0.94
N SER A 57 -6.01 -6.23 -0.50
CA SER A 57 -5.58 -7.63 -0.51
C SER A 57 -5.47 -8.18 -1.94
N GLY A 58 -6.38 -7.78 -2.83
CA GLY A 58 -6.33 -8.12 -4.26
C GLY A 58 -5.13 -7.49 -4.97
N GLY A 59 -4.84 -6.22 -4.69
CA GLY A 59 -3.67 -5.50 -5.18
C GLY A 59 -2.36 -6.12 -4.71
N SER A 60 -2.29 -6.46 -3.42
CA SER A 60 -1.13 -7.16 -2.83
C SER A 60 -0.91 -8.55 -3.43
N PHE A 61 -1.99 -9.27 -3.73
CA PHE A 61 -1.92 -10.59 -4.38
C PHE A 61 -1.34 -10.49 -5.79
N LEU A 62 -1.86 -9.57 -6.61
CA LEU A 62 -1.32 -9.34 -7.96
C LEU A 62 0.10 -8.78 -7.93
N GLY A 63 0.39 -7.88 -6.98
CA GLY A 63 1.71 -7.35 -6.72
C GLY A 63 2.71 -8.44 -6.34
N ALA A 64 2.31 -9.42 -5.52
CA ALA A 64 3.16 -10.55 -5.15
C ALA A 64 3.48 -11.48 -6.34
N ILE A 65 2.51 -11.71 -7.23
CA ILE A 65 2.73 -12.48 -8.47
C ILE A 65 3.74 -11.76 -9.38
N GLY A 66 3.61 -10.45 -9.54
CA GLY A 66 4.53 -9.65 -10.37
C GLY A 66 5.90 -9.41 -9.74
N ALA A 67 5.97 -9.32 -8.40
CA ALA A 67 7.20 -9.00 -7.67
C ALA A 67 8.28 -10.06 -7.87
N GLY A 68 7.92 -11.33 -8.02
CA GLY A 68 8.88 -12.41 -8.30
C GLY A 68 9.64 -12.18 -9.62
N PHE A 69 8.90 -11.94 -10.71
CA PHE A 69 9.48 -11.66 -12.02
C PHE A 69 10.28 -10.35 -12.05
N LEU A 70 9.78 -9.31 -11.37
CA LEU A 70 10.46 -8.02 -11.31
C LEU A 70 11.77 -8.08 -10.52
N ALA A 71 11.80 -8.87 -9.44
CA ALA A 71 12.99 -9.07 -8.61
C ALA A 71 14.09 -9.85 -9.34
N ASP A 72 13.71 -10.84 -10.16
CA ASP A 72 14.65 -11.63 -10.95
C ASP A 72 15.22 -10.84 -12.15
N PHE A 73 14.44 -9.93 -12.75
CA PHE A 73 14.86 -9.17 -13.94
C PHE A 73 15.65 -7.88 -13.63
N LEU A 74 15.22 -7.09 -12.63
CA LEU A 74 15.86 -5.80 -12.29
C LEU A 74 16.83 -5.89 -11.10
N GLY A 75 16.86 -7.02 -10.39
CA GLY A 75 17.64 -7.18 -9.16
C GLY A 75 16.99 -6.51 -7.94
N ARG A 76 17.28 -7.05 -6.75
CA ARG A 76 16.61 -6.71 -5.47
C ARG A 76 16.57 -5.23 -5.14
N LYS A 77 17.63 -4.46 -5.44
CA LYS A 77 17.73 -3.05 -5.05
C LYS A 77 16.82 -2.15 -5.89
N GLN A 78 16.75 -2.40 -7.20
CA GLN A 78 15.92 -1.62 -8.12
C GLN A 78 14.44 -2.01 -8.01
N ALA A 79 14.16 -3.29 -7.80
CA ALA A 79 12.79 -3.77 -7.54
C ALA A 79 12.17 -3.06 -6.31
N LEU A 80 12.95 -2.88 -5.24
CA LEU A 80 12.49 -2.21 -4.02
C LEU A 80 12.25 -0.70 -4.26
N GLN A 81 13.09 -0.04 -5.07
CA GLN A 81 12.88 1.36 -5.45
C GLN A 81 11.61 1.56 -6.30
N VAL A 82 11.36 0.66 -7.27
CA VAL A 82 10.14 0.70 -8.09
C VAL A 82 8.90 0.49 -7.21
N ALA A 83 8.94 -0.46 -6.28
CA ALA A 83 7.85 -0.68 -5.33
C ALA A 83 7.55 0.57 -4.48
N CYS A 84 8.58 1.28 -4.02
CA CYS A 84 8.39 2.55 -3.30
C CYS A 84 7.73 3.63 -4.18
N ILE A 85 8.10 3.73 -5.46
CA ILE A 85 7.49 4.72 -6.37
C ILE A 85 6.01 4.43 -6.58
N VAL A 86 5.66 3.16 -6.84
CA VAL A 86 4.25 2.74 -6.98
C VAL A 86 3.46 3.04 -5.71
N PHE A 87 4.04 2.76 -4.54
CA PHE A 87 3.42 3.07 -3.25
C PHE A 87 3.16 4.58 -3.07
N VAL A 88 4.13 5.43 -3.40
CA VAL A 88 3.97 6.90 -3.30
C VAL A 88 2.86 7.40 -4.23
N ILE A 89 2.76 6.86 -5.45
CA ILE A 89 1.70 7.21 -6.40
C ILE A 89 0.32 6.79 -5.84
N GLY A 90 0.21 5.58 -5.30
CA GLY A 90 -1.01 5.11 -4.64
C GLY A 90 -1.44 6.03 -3.50
N CYS A 91 -0.52 6.38 -2.59
CA CYS A 91 -0.79 7.32 -1.50
C CYS A 91 -1.25 8.70 -2.01
N ALA A 92 -0.64 9.22 -3.08
CA ALA A 92 -1.04 10.50 -3.66
C ALA A 92 -2.47 10.46 -4.21
N ILE A 93 -2.87 9.36 -4.84
CA ILE A 93 -4.23 9.15 -5.36
C ILE A 93 -5.24 9.03 -4.22
N VAL A 94 -4.90 8.31 -3.14
CA VAL A 94 -5.75 8.19 -1.95
C VAL A 94 -5.93 9.54 -1.27
N CYS A 95 -4.88 10.33 -1.10
CA CYS A 95 -4.95 11.67 -0.51
C CYS A 95 -5.82 12.64 -1.32
N SER A 96 -5.86 12.49 -2.65
CA SER A 96 -6.66 13.32 -3.56
C SER A 96 -8.06 12.75 -3.82
N SER A 97 -8.44 11.65 -3.16
CA SER A 97 -9.70 10.96 -3.44
C SER A 97 -10.91 11.78 -2.97
N GLN A 98 -11.84 12.01 -3.90
CA GLN A 98 -13.12 12.68 -3.64
C GLN A 98 -14.31 11.71 -3.66
N ASN A 99 -14.10 10.49 -4.20
CA ASN A 99 -15.13 9.46 -4.40
C ASN A 99 -14.63 8.09 -3.92
N VAL A 100 -15.53 7.22 -3.46
CA VAL A 100 -15.21 5.87 -2.96
C VAL A 100 -14.44 5.06 -4.00
N ALA A 101 -14.85 5.15 -5.27
CA ALA A 101 -14.19 4.44 -6.37
C ALA A 101 -12.72 4.86 -6.56
N GLN A 102 -12.41 6.16 -6.37
CA GLN A 102 -11.03 6.65 -6.48
C GLN A 102 -10.18 6.20 -5.29
N LEU A 103 -10.81 6.06 -4.13
CA LEU A 103 -10.18 5.54 -2.91
C LEU A 103 -9.90 4.03 -3.04
N VAL A 104 -10.80 3.26 -3.65
CA VAL A 104 -10.60 1.83 -3.99
C VAL A 104 -9.45 1.65 -4.98
N VAL A 105 -9.40 2.47 -6.04
CA VAL A 105 -8.36 2.40 -7.08
C VAL A 105 -6.99 2.83 -6.56
N GLY A 106 -6.92 3.85 -5.69
CA GLY A 106 -5.64 4.25 -5.07
C GLY A 106 -5.10 3.25 -4.05
N ARG A 107 -5.96 2.33 -3.57
CA ARG A 107 -5.66 1.28 -2.58
C ARG A 107 -5.27 -0.06 -3.19
N PHE A 108 -5.46 -0.23 -4.50
CA PHE A 108 -5.15 -1.45 -5.25
C PHE A 108 -3.70 -1.42 -5.75
#